data_AF-A0A924FJA1-F1
#
_entry.id   AF-A0A924FJA1-F1
#
_cell.length_a   1.000
_cell.length_b   1.000
_cell.length_c   1.000
_cell.angle_alpha   90.00
_cell.angle_beta   90.00
_cell.angle_gamma   90.00
#
_symmetry.space_group_name_H-M   'P 1'
#
loop_
_entity.id
_entity.type
_entity.pdbx_description
1 polymer ?
#
loop_
_entity_poly.entity_id
_entity_poly.type
_entity_poly.pdbx_seq_one_letter_code
_entity_poly.pdbx_strand_id
1 'polypeptide(L)'
;MENPIQFVQWLRSVAPYIHAFSGKTFVVAFPGELVKAGALPVLAQDLSLLHALGIKVVIVHGSRPQVEEQLALRDVEARYHNGLRISDPAALECAKEAAGELRLDIEAAFSQG
;
A
#
# COMPACT_ATOMS: atom_id res chain seq x y z
N MET A 1 -23.01 19.92 11.35
CA MET A 1 -23.32 19.63 9.93
C MET A 1 -22.43 20.52 9.10
N GLU A 2 -21.53 19.94 8.29
CA GLU A 2 -20.70 20.70 7.36
C GLU A 2 -21.57 21.59 6.46
N ASN A 3 -21.13 22.83 6.26
CA ASN A 3 -21.83 23.80 5.42
C ASN A 3 -21.66 23.39 3.94
N PRO A 4 -22.73 23.04 3.22
CA PRO A 4 -22.64 22.57 1.82
C PRO A 4 -21.95 23.57 0.89
N ILE A 5 -22.07 24.88 1.18
CA ILE A 5 -21.42 25.94 0.41
C ILE A 5 -19.91 25.88 0.58
N GLN A 6 -19.41 25.65 1.80
CA GLN A 6 -17.97 25.50 2.05
C GLN A 6 -17.41 24.26 1.34
N PHE A 7 -18.13 23.13 1.38
CA PHE A 7 -17.71 21.91 0.67
C PHE A 7 -17.61 22.13 -0.84
N VAL A 8 -18.62 22.74 -1.47
CA VAL A 8 -18.60 23.04 -2.91
C VAL A 8 -17.48 24.01 -3.28
N GLN A 9 -17.22 25.03 -2.45
CA GLN A 9 -16.13 25.97 -2.66
C GLN A 9 -14.76 25.29 -2.58
N TRP A 10 -14.56 24.43 -1.58
CA TRP A 10 -13.34 23.63 -1.46
C TRP A 10 -13.17 22.67 -2.64
N LEU A 11 -14.22 21.96 -3.05
CA LEU A 11 -14.14 21.02 -4.17
C LEU A 11 -13.76 21.74 -5.48
N ARG A 12 -14.31 22.95 -5.70
CA ARG A 12 -13.94 23.79 -6.84
C ARG A 12 -12.50 24.29 -6.76
N SER A 13 -11.98 24.57 -5.56
CA SER A 13 -10.60 25.04 -5.41
C SER A 13 -9.57 23.93 -5.71
N VAL A 14 -9.94 22.66 -5.53
CA VAL A 14 -9.08 21.52 -5.86
C VAL A 14 -9.25 20.98 -7.29
N ALA A 15 -10.31 21.36 -8.00
CA ALA A 15 -10.58 20.93 -9.37
C ALA A 15 -9.41 21.14 -10.37
N PRO A 16 -8.61 22.22 -10.30
CA PRO A 16 -7.44 22.37 -11.17
C PRO A 16 -6.41 21.25 -10.99
N TYR A 17 -6.21 20.75 -9.78
CA TYR A 17 -5.27 19.65 -9.50
C TYR A 17 -5.80 18.34 -10.09
N ILE A 18 -7.11 18.09 -9.98
CA ILE A 18 -7.75 16.92 -10.62
C ILE A 18 -7.48 16.94 -12.12
N HIS A 19 -7.70 18.08 -12.78
CA HIS A 19 -7.46 18.20 -14.22
C HIS A 19 -5.97 18.02 -14.58
N ALA A 20 -5.06 18.56 -13.77
CA ALA A 20 -3.61 18.46 -14.02
C ALA A 20 -3.08 17.02 -13.92
N PHE A 21 -3.66 16.19 -13.05
CA PHE A 21 -3.17 14.84 -12.77
C PHE A 21 -4.03 13.72 -13.38
N SER A 22 -5.21 14.04 -13.89
CA SER A 22 -6.03 13.06 -14.62
C SER A 22 -5.23 12.46 -15.79
N GLY A 23 -5.26 11.14 -15.93
CA GLY A 23 -4.51 10.36 -16.90
C GLY A 23 -3.01 10.17 -16.58
N LYS A 24 -2.46 10.85 -15.56
CA LYS A 24 -1.09 10.65 -15.09
C LYS A 24 -0.97 9.39 -14.24
N THR A 25 0.26 8.88 -14.12
CA THR A 25 0.56 7.70 -13.30
C THR A 25 1.23 8.10 -12.00
N PHE A 26 0.66 7.66 -10.88
CA PHE A 26 1.21 7.84 -9.54
C PHE A 26 1.74 6.49 -9.07
N VAL A 27 3.01 6.44 -8.70
CA VAL A 27 3.62 5.27 -8.06
C VAL A 27 3.59 5.52 -6.54
N VAL A 28 2.80 4.72 -5.83
CA VAL A 28 2.62 4.85 -4.38
C VAL A 28 3.32 3.67 -3.72
N ALA A 29 4.42 3.97 -3.02
CA ALA A 29 5.19 2.98 -2.28
C ALA A 29 4.90 3.11 -0.78
N PHE A 30 4.59 1.99 -0.11
CA PHE A 30 4.39 1.97 1.34
C PHE A 30 5.07 0.78 2.02
N PRO A 31 5.50 0.94 3.28
CA PRO A 31 6.17 -0.13 4.03
C PRO A 31 5.17 -1.18 4.55
N GLY A 32 5.62 -2.41 4.78
CA GLY A 32 4.76 -3.50 5.30
C GLY A 32 4.22 -3.23 6.71
N GLU A 33 4.88 -2.33 7.42
CA GLU A 33 4.50 -1.78 8.73
C GLU A 33 3.14 -1.08 8.68
N LEU A 34 2.78 -0.46 7.54
CA LEU A 34 1.47 0.14 7.35
C LEU A 34 0.35 -0.89 7.42
N VAL A 35 0.58 -2.07 6.81
CA VAL A 35 -0.38 -3.18 6.83
C VAL A 35 -0.47 -3.78 8.22
N LYS A 36 0.67 -3.98 8.89
CA LYS A 36 0.72 -4.44 10.29
C LYS A 36 0.00 -3.48 11.26
N ALA A 37 0.02 -2.18 10.96
CA ALA A 37 -0.69 -1.16 11.73
C ALA A 37 -2.20 -1.08 11.43
N GLY A 38 -2.72 -1.90 10.51
CA GLY A 38 -4.15 -1.91 10.15
C GLY A 38 -4.61 -0.72 9.32
N ALA A 39 -3.68 0.04 8.71
CA ALA A 39 -3.99 1.26 7.96
C ALA A 39 -4.31 0.99 6.47
N LEU A 40 -4.23 -0.26 6.02
CA LEU A 40 -4.47 -0.64 4.63
C LEU A 40 -5.87 -0.25 4.11
N PRO A 41 -6.98 -0.41 4.86
CA PRO A 41 -8.30 -0.04 4.37
C PRO A 41 -8.45 1.47 4.09
N VAL A 42 -7.86 2.31 4.95
CA VAL A 42 -7.88 3.77 4.77
C VAL A 42 -7.10 4.15 3.52
N LEU A 43 -5.88 3.59 3.35
CA LEU A 43 -5.08 3.84 2.16
C LEU A 43 -5.79 3.37 0.88
N ALA A 44 -6.45 2.21 0.91
CA ALA A 44 -7.21 1.71 -0.23
C ALA A 44 -8.34 2.67 -0.64
N GLN A 45 -9.06 3.24 0.33
CA GLN A 45 -10.10 4.24 0.06
C GLN A 45 -9.54 5.50 -0.61
N ASP A 46 -8.43 6.03 -0.11
CA ASP A 46 -7.77 7.21 -0.68
C ASP A 46 -7.28 6.95 -2.11
N LEU A 47 -6.68 5.78 -2.36
CA LEU A 47 -6.19 5.39 -3.68
C LEU A 47 -7.33 5.12 -4.67
N SER A 48 -8.44 4.54 -4.21
CA SER A 48 -9.65 4.38 -5.02
C SER A 48 -10.25 5.71 -5.42
N LEU A 49 -10.22 6.72 -4.53
CA LEU A 49 -10.63 8.08 -4.87
C LEU A 49 -9.74 8.68 -5.96
N LEU A 50 -8.40 8.57 -5.83
CA LEU A 50 -7.48 9.02 -6.88
C LEU A 50 -7.76 8.33 -8.21
N HIS A 51 -8.03 7.02 -8.18
CA HIS A 51 -8.39 6.26 -9.37
C HIS A 51 -9.69 6.75 -10.01
N ALA A 52 -10.73 6.99 -9.22
CA ALA A 52 -12.01 7.54 -9.68
C ALA A 52 -11.87 8.95 -10.29
N LEU A 53 -10.87 9.73 -9.85
CA LEU A 53 -10.50 11.03 -10.42
C LEU A 53 -9.70 10.92 -11.74
N GLY A 54 -9.48 9.69 -12.23
CA GLY A 54 -8.80 9.40 -13.49
C GLY A 54 -7.29 9.27 -13.38
N ILE A 55 -6.73 9.23 -12.16
CA ILE A 55 -5.29 8.99 -11.94
C ILE A 55 -5.03 7.49 -12.04
N LYS A 56 -3.96 7.10 -12.75
CA LYS A 56 -3.52 5.71 -12.81
C LYS A 56 -2.62 5.43 -11.62
N VAL A 57 -3.01 4.51 -10.75
CA VAL A 57 -2.25 4.18 -9.53
C VAL A 57 -1.44 2.91 -9.77
N VAL A 58 -0.15 2.95 -9.44
CA VAL A 58 0.73 1.78 -9.34
C VAL A 58 1.13 1.65 -7.88
N ILE A 59 0.86 0.48 -7.28
CA ILE A 59 1.12 0.22 -5.87
C ILE A 59 2.39 -0.61 -5.73
N VAL A 60 3.27 -0.19 -4.83
CA VAL A 60 4.46 -0.93 -4.43
C VAL A 60 4.41 -1.10 -2.91
N HIS A 61 4.45 -2.33 -2.42
CA HIS A 61 4.41 -2.59 -0.99
C HIS A 61 5.69 -3.25 -0.50
N GLY A 62 6.17 -2.83 0.66
CA GLY A 62 7.15 -3.58 1.44
C GLY A 62 6.49 -4.74 2.18
N SER A 63 7.30 -5.70 2.60
CA SER A 63 6.82 -6.89 3.33
C SER A 63 7.70 -7.26 4.53
N ARG A 64 8.64 -6.39 4.96
CA ARG A 64 9.67 -6.76 5.95
C ARG A 64 9.09 -7.36 7.23
N PRO A 65 8.06 -6.78 7.87
CA PRO A 65 7.47 -7.36 9.08
C PRO A 65 6.85 -8.75 8.84
N GLN A 66 6.19 -8.93 7.69
CA GLN A 66 5.54 -10.19 7.33
C GLN A 66 6.58 -11.27 7.01
N VAL A 67 7.69 -10.91 6.34
CA VAL A 67 8.81 -11.85 6.14
C VAL A 67 9.42 -12.27 7.46
N GLU A 68 9.56 -11.35 8.43
CA GLU A 68 10.08 -11.67 9.76
C GLU A 68 9.17 -12.61 10.54
N GLU A 69 7.85 -12.44 10.42
CA GLU A 69 6.86 -13.36 10.99
C GLU A 69 6.98 -14.77 10.39
N GLN A 70 7.06 -14.87 9.06
CA GLN A 70 7.23 -16.16 8.36
C GLN A 70 8.56 -16.85 8.71
N LEU A 71 9.65 -16.09 8.88
CA LEU A 71 10.94 -16.61 9.32
C LEU A 71 10.88 -17.15 10.75
N ALA A 72 10.24 -16.40 11.66
CA ALA A 72 10.09 -16.80 13.06
C ALA A 72 9.25 -18.08 13.19
N LEU A 73 8.19 -18.23 12.40
CA LEU A 73 7.35 -19.44 12.37
C LEU A 73 8.13 -20.69 11.92
N ARG A 74 9.19 -20.52 11.14
CA ARG A 74 10.03 -21.60 10.59
C ARG A 74 11.34 -21.80 11.35
N ASP A 75 11.54 -21.07 12.45
CA ASP A 75 12.79 -21.09 13.23
C ASP A 75 14.03 -20.78 12.37
N VAL A 76 13.87 -19.88 11.38
CA VAL A 76 14.95 -19.42 10.50
C VAL A 76 15.45 -18.07 10.97
N GLU A 77 16.73 -17.99 11.32
CA GLU A 77 17.35 -16.75 11.78
C GLU A 77 17.49 -15.73 10.64
N ALA A 78 16.99 -14.52 10.85
CA ALA A 78 17.14 -13.42 9.90
C ALA A 78 18.56 -12.85 9.94
N ARG A 79 19.27 -12.91 8.80
CA ARG A 79 20.63 -12.36 8.67
C ARG A 79 20.63 -11.12 7.78
N TYR A 80 21.46 -10.15 8.15
CA TYR A 80 21.58 -8.88 7.45
C TYR A 80 23.05 -8.52 7.21
N HIS A 81 23.32 -7.92 6.06
CA HIS A 81 24.62 -7.32 5.73
C HIS A 81 24.38 -5.93 5.14
N ASN A 82 24.96 -4.89 5.75
CA ASN A 82 24.78 -3.48 5.35
C ASN A 82 23.31 -3.06 5.21
N GLY A 83 22.45 -3.52 6.12
CA GLY A 83 21.01 -3.20 6.12
C GLY A 83 20.17 -3.94 5.07
N LEU A 84 20.81 -4.74 4.20
CA LEU A 84 20.14 -5.63 3.24
C LEU A 84 20.03 -7.03 3.84
N ARG A 85 18.88 -7.69 3.62
CA ARG A 85 18.67 -9.07 4.07
C ARG A 85 19.53 -10.00 3.24
N ILE A 86 20.23 -10.92 3.91
CA ILE A 86 20.83 -12.06 3.24
C ILE A 86 19.68 -13.06 3.01
N SER A 87 19.28 -13.23 1.75
CA SER A 87 18.17 -14.12 1.37
C SER A 87 18.72 -15.47 0.91
N ASP A 88 18.83 -16.41 1.85
CA ASP A 88 19.03 -17.83 1.51
C ASP A 88 17.73 -18.44 0.94
N PRO A 89 17.74 -19.70 0.46
CA PRO A 89 16.54 -20.30 -0.12
C PRO A 89 15.33 -20.33 0.83
N ALA A 90 15.54 -20.54 2.13
CA ALA A 90 14.46 -20.56 3.11
C ALA A 90 13.86 -19.16 3.32
N ALA A 91 14.72 -18.14 3.43
CA ALA A 91 14.30 -16.75 3.54
C ALA A 91 13.60 -16.24 2.26
N LEU A 92 14.01 -16.72 1.08
CA LEU A 92 13.36 -16.38 -0.17
C LEU A 92 11.94 -16.94 -0.25
N GLU A 93 11.72 -18.18 0.17
CA GLU A 93 10.35 -18.74 0.23
C GLU A 93 9.47 -17.97 1.23
N CYS A 94 9.99 -17.63 2.41
CA CYS A 94 9.28 -16.75 3.34
C CYS A 94 8.91 -15.40 2.71
N ALA A 95 9.83 -14.82 1.92
CA ALA A 95 9.58 -13.56 1.24
C ALA A 95 8.50 -13.66 0.16
N LYS A 96 8.50 -14.75 -0.62
CA LYS A 96 7.49 -15.01 -1.66
C LYS A 96 6.10 -15.18 -1.07
N GLU A 97 6.00 -15.93 0.02
CA GLU A 97 4.73 -16.15 0.71
C GLU A 97 4.18 -14.85 1.31
N ALA A 98 5.01 -14.12 2.06
CA ALA A 98 4.62 -12.84 2.64
C ALA A 98 4.20 -11.82 1.56
N ALA A 99 4.87 -11.81 0.41
CA ALA A 99 4.47 -10.96 -0.71
C ALA A 99 3.13 -11.39 -1.32
N GLY A 100 2.88 -12.70 -1.43
CA GLY A 100 1.62 -13.25 -1.93
C GLY A 100 0.44 -12.96 -0.99
N GLU A 101 0.63 -13.17 0.32
CA GLU A 101 -0.35 -12.84 1.35
C GLU A 101 -0.74 -11.35 1.31
N LEU A 102 0.26 -10.47 1.38
CA LEU A 102 0.01 -9.02 1.32
C LEU A 102 -0.68 -8.58 0.04
N ARG A 103 -0.34 -9.20 -1.10
CA ARG A 103 -1.02 -8.91 -2.35
C ARG A 103 -2.51 -9.23 -2.25
N LEU A 104 -2.88 -10.38 -1.68
CA LEU A 104 -4.28 -10.76 -1.49
C LEU A 104 -5.00 -9.81 -0.53
N ASP A 105 -4.35 -9.40 0.56
CA ASP A 105 -4.92 -8.42 1.50
C ASP A 105 -5.16 -7.06 0.83
N ILE A 106 -4.22 -6.62 -0.01
CA ILE A 106 -4.36 -5.39 -0.80
C ILE A 106 -5.54 -5.52 -1.78
N GLU A 107 -5.59 -6.60 -2.57
CA GLU A 107 -6.69 -6.84 -3.51
C GLU A 107 -8.05 -6.89 -2.80
N ALA A 108 -8.12 -7.53 -1.62
CA ALA A 108 -9.32 -7.58 -0.80
C ALA A 108 -9.72 -6.19 -0.28
N ALA A 109 -8.78 -5.36 0.15
CA ALA A 109 -9.04 -3.99 0.61
C ALA A 109 -9.64 -3.12 -0.51
N PHE A 110 -9.25 -3.32 -1.77
CA PHE A 110 -9.84 -2.64 -2.92
C PHE A 110 -11.19 -3.21 -3.37
N SER A 111 -11.54 -4.43 -2.96
CA SER A 111 -12.79 -5.11 -3.35
C SER A 111 -13.98 -4.79 -2.44
N GLN A 112 -13.75 -4.05 -1.35
CA GLN A 112 -14.76 -3.72 -0.33
C GLN A 112 -15.57 -2.44 -0.66
N GLY A 113 -15.43 -1.88 -1.88
CA GLY A 113 -16.06 -0.64 -2.32
C GLY A 113 -16.65 -0.71 -3.72
#